data_AF-A0A8J6LU93-F1
#
_entry.id   AF-A0A8J6LU93-F1
#
_cell.length_a   1.000
_cell.length_b   1.000
_cell.length_c   1.000
_cell.angle_alpha   90.00
_cell.angle_beta   90.00
_cell.angle_gamma   90.00
#
_symmetry.space_group_name_H-M   'P 1'
#
loop_
_entity.id
_entity.type
_entity.pdbx_description
1 polymer ?
#
loop_
_entity_poly.entity_id
_entity_poly.type
_entity_poly.pdbx_seq_one_letter_code
_entity_poly.pdbx_strand_id
1 'polypeptide(L)'
;MEFALLVTITGMVVVFAALIFLTLCIWLLGKIVGSIGGGSKKDAAPAPQKPAAPAAKPAAPVQQAAASDGVPEGVVAAISAAVAMMMGGKPFKVKSIRRQKSGRRPAWSTAGIIENTRPF
;
A
#
# COMPACT_ATOMS: atom_id res chain seq x y z
N MET A 1 18.74 41.42 -11.99
CA MET A 1 19.63 40.44 -11.32
C MET A 1 18.96 39.79 -10.11
N GLU A 2 18.11 40.51 -9.36
CA GLU A 2 17.40 39.98 -8.19
C GLU A 2 16.43 38.81 -8.51
N PHE A 3 15.67 38.89 -9.61
CA PHE A 3 14.80 37.78 -10.03
C PHE A 3 15.56 36.49 -10.34
N ALA A 4 16.77 36.61 -10.90
CA ALA A 4 17.65 35.47 -11.18
C ALA A 4 18.17 34.83 -9.88
N LEU A 5 18.54 35.65 -8.88
CA LEU A 5 18.94 35.14 -7.57
C LEU A 5 17.79 34.42 -6.85
N LEU A 6 16.60 35.00 -6.86
CA LEU A 6 15.42 34.39 -6.22
C LEU A 6 15.05 33.05 -6.86
N VAL A 7 15.06 32.94 -8.19
CA VAL A 7 14.76 31.65 -8.86
C VAL A 7 15.83 30.60 -8.58
N THR A 8 17.11 30.97 -8.53
CA THR A 8 18.19 30.05 -8.19
C THR A 8 18.10 29.56 -6.75
N ILE A 9 17.83 30.46 -5.80
CA ILE A 9 17.64 30.10 -4.38
C ILE A 9 16.40 29.21 -4.22
N THR A 10 15.29 29.56 -4.86
CA THR A 10 14.06 28.76 -4.81
C THR A 10 14.29 27.38 -5.42
N GLY A 11 14.99 27.29 -6.55
CA GLY A 11 15.37 26.02 -7.17
C GLY A 11 16.24 25.16 -6.26
N MET A 12 17.25 25.75 -5.61
CA MET A 12 18.10 25.06 -4.62
C MET A 12 17.26 24.49 -3.48
N VAL A 13 16.35 25.29 -2.92
CA VAL A 13 15.46 24.85 -1.83
C VAL A 13 14.51 23.74 -2.27
N VAL A 14 13.92 23.85 -3.47
CA VAL A 14 13.02 22.82 -4.02
C VAL A 14 13.76 21.50 -4.24
N VAL A 15 14.99 21.54 -4.75
CA VAL A 15 15.83 20.33 -4.92
C VAL A 15 16.13 19.67 -3.57
N PHE A 16 16.54 20.45 -2.57
CA PHE A 16 16.76 19.92 -1.21
C PHE A 16 15.49 19.30 -0.61
N ALA A 17 14.36 19.99 -0.74
CA ALA A 17 13.07 19.48 -0.27
C ALA A 17 12.68 18.18 -0.97
N ALA A 18 12.86 18.08 -2.29
CA ALA A 18 12.58 16.88 -3.06
C ALA A 18 13.46 15.69 -2.63
N LEU A 19 14.75 15.93 -2.37
CA LEU A 19 15.67 14.89 -1.89
C LEU A 19 15.26 14.38 -0.51
N ILE A 20 14.98 15.27 0.44
CA ILE A 20 14.51 14.90 1.79
C ILE A 20 13.22 14.10 1.70
N PHE A 21 12.26 14.57 0.90
CA PHE A 21 10.99 13.88 0.70
C PHE A 21 11.19 12.47 0.11
N LEU A 22 12.06 12.32 -0.89
CA LEU A 22 12.38 11.03 -1.49
C LEU A 22 13.05 10.09 -0.47
N THR A 23 13.99 10.59 0.34
CA THR A 23 14.61 9.83 1.43
C THR A 23 13.57 9.38 2.45
N LEU A 24 12.61 10.23 2.84
CA LEU A 24 11.53 9.88 3.75
C LEU A 24 10.63 8.78 3.17
N CYS A 25 10.27 8.86 1.88
CA CYS A 25 9.50 7.81 1.22
C CYS A 25 10.26 6.47 1.22
N ILE A 26 11.54 6.47 0.87
CA ILE A 26 12.40 5.27 0.88
C ILE A 26 12.52 4.72 2.31
N TRP A 27 12.65 5.59 3.31
CA TRP A 27 12.73 5.18 4.71
C TRP A 27 11.44 4.53 5.19
N LEU A 28 10.27 5.08 4.81
CA LEU A 28 8.97 4.46 5.10
C LEU A 28 8.82 3.09 4.42
N LEU A 29 9.20 2.98 3.15
CA LEU A 29 9.20 1.71 2.41
C LEU A 29 10.14 0.70 3.08
N GLY A 30 11.35 1.11 3.47
CA GLY A 30 12.31 0.29 4.20
C GLY A 30 11.79 -0.15 5.58
N LYS A 31 11.06 0.72 6.29
CA LYS A 31 10.44 0.41 7.58
C LYS A 31 9.28 -0.59 7.45
N ILE A 32 8.49 -0.47 6.40
CA ILE A 32 7.37 -1.38 6.11
C ILE A 32 7.89 -2.74 5.60
N VAL A 33 8.86 -2.76 4.69
CA VAL A 33 9.48 -4.01 4.19
C VAL A 33 10.32 -4.68 5.26
N GLY A 34 11.05 -3.92 6.09
CA GLY A 34 11.74 -4.45 7.27
C GLY A 34 10.79 -5.04 8.31
N SER A 35 9.59 -4.47 8.46
CA SER A 35 8.53 -5.01 9.32
C SER A 35 7.84 -6.24 8.73
N ILE A 36 7.86 -6.45 7.41
CA ILE A 36 7.23 -7.59 6.72
C ILE A 36 8.23 -8.74 6.49
N GLY A 37 9.53 -8.44 6.38
CA GLY A 37 10.63 -9.40 6.19
C GLY A 37 11.39 -9.77 7.47
N GLY A 38 10.95 -9.29 8.64
CA GLY A 38 11.61 -9.45 9.93
C GLY A 38 11.47 -10.84 10.55
N GLY A 39 11.93 -11.88 9.86
CA GLY A 39 12.33 -13.14 10.49
C GLY A 39 13.67 -12.96 11.21
N SER A 40 13.61 -12.65 12.51
CA SER A 40 14.56 -13.04 13.55
C SER A 40 16.07 -12.94 13.26
N LYS A 41 16.72 -11.87 13.74
CA LYS A 41 18.06 -11.99 14.34
C LYS A 41 17.99 -11.65 15.82
N LYS A 42 17.79 -12.75 16.58
CA LYS A 42 18.13 -12.98 17.98
C LYS A 42 18.81 -11.81 18.68
N ASP A 43 18.04 -11.21 19.59
CA ASP A 43 18.54 -10.80 20.89
C ASP A 43 19.40 -11.92 21.48
N ALA A 44 20.59 -11.53 21.94
CA ALA A 44 21.48 -12.38 22.70
C ALA A 44 20.77 -12.80 23.99
N ALA A 45 20.52 -14.10 24.16
CA ALA A 45 20.24 -14.68 25.47
C ALA A 45 21.59 -14.91 26.20
N PRO A 46 21.61 -14.70 27.52
CA PRO A 46 21.55 -15.87 28.40
C PRO A 46 20.36 -15.85 29.37
N ALA A 47 19.88 -17.07 29.63
CA ALA A 47 18.81 -17.58 30.51
C ALA A 47 18.86 -17.12 32.00
N PRO A 48 18.01 -17.66 32.92
CA PRO A 48 16.63 -18.20 32.85
C PRO A 48 15.69 -17.59 33.93
N GLN A 49 14.37 -17.72 33.81
CA GLN A 49 13.49 -18.16 34.92
C GLN A 49 12.05 -18.43 34.43
N LYS A 50 11.52 -19.54 34.92
CA LYS A 50 10.24 -20.21 34.62
C LYS A 50 9.16 -19.68 35.61
N PRO A 51 7.93 -20.21 35.62
CA PRO A 51 6.72 -19.94 34.81
C PRO A 51 5.52 -19.35 35.62
N ALA A 52 4.55 -18.74 34.94
CA ALA A 52 3.15 -18.73 35.40
C ALA A 52 2.17 -18.48 34.22
N ALA A 53 1.19 -19.37 34.07
CA ALA A 53 -0.02 -19.26 33.23
C ALA A 53 -1.21 -18.79 34.12
N PRO A 54 -2.50 -18.71 33.69
CA PRO A 54 -3.12 -18.61 32.36
C PRO A 54 -4.29 -17.54 32.24
N ALA A 55 -4.77 -17.34 31.00
CA ALA A 55 -6.18 -17.07 30.59
C ALA A 55 -6.93 -15.75 30.87
N ALA A 56 -7.44 -15.14 29.79
CA ALA A 56 -8.82 -14.60 29.57
C ALA A 56 -8.80 -13.70 28.31
N LYS A 57 -9.76 -13.59 27.38
CA LYS A 57 -11.01 -14.23 26.96
C LYS A 57 -11.30 -13.61 25.55
N PRO A 58 -11.97 -14.26 24.60
CA PRO A 58 -11.96 -13.89 23.17
C PRO A 58 -12.74 -12.61 22.88
N ALA A 59 -12.14 -11.64 22.18
CA ALA A 59 -12.87 -10.54 21.57
C ALA A 59 -13.44 -10.99 20.21
N ALA A 60 -14.70 -10.64 20.02
CA ALA A 60 -15.65 -10.97 18.94
C ALA A 60 -15.06 -11.17 17.53
N PRO A 61 -15.71 -12.03 16.69
CA PRO A 61 -15.28 -12.25 15.33
C PRO A 61 -15.39 -10.94 14.58
N VAL A 62 -14.23 -10.37 14.22
CA VAL A 62 -14.17 -9.41 13.12
C VAL A 62 -14.82 -10.17 11.97
N GLN A 63 -16.01 -9.71 11.56
CA GLN A 63 -16.77 -10.29 10.47
C GLN A 63 -15.82 -10.37 9.29
N GLN A 64 -15.27 -11.57 9.09
CA GLN A 64 -14.28 -11.86 8.08
C GLN A 64 -15.04 -11.67 6.77
N ALA A 65 -14.94 -10.46 6.22
CA ALA A 65 -15.48 -10.13 4.92
C ALA A 65 -14.91 -11.19 3.99
N ALA A 66 -15.79 -12.10 3.59
CA ALA A 66 -15.44 -13.41 3.05
C ALA A 66 -14.19 -13.30 2.19
N ALA A 67 -13.12 -13.98 2.64
CA ALA A 67 -11.88 -14.14 1.90
C ALA A 67 -12.25 -14.70 0.52
N SER A 68 -12.42 -13.78 -0.43
CA SER A 68 -12.96 -14.07 -1.74
C SER A 68 -11.80 -14.61 -2.55
N ASP A 69 -11.87 -15.88 -2.93
CA ASP A 69 -11.09 -16.47 -4.03
C ASP A 69 -9.56 -16.26 -3.95
N GLY A 70 -8.94 -16.54 -2.79
CA GLY A 70 -7.48 -16.51 -2.66
C GLY A 70 -6.83 -15.14 -2.92
N VAL A 71 -7.61 -14.06 -2.79
CA VAL A 71 -7.10 -12.68 -2.86
C VAL A 71 -6.65 -12.26 -1.45
N PRO A 72 -5.41 -11.77 -1.27
CA PRO A 72 -4.92 -11.37 0.05
C PRO A 72 -5.75 -10.20 0.60
N GLU A 73 -5.97 -10.20 1.92
CA GLU A 73 -6.81 -9.21 2.61
C GLU A 73 -6.34 -7.77 2.37
N GLY A 74 -5.03 -7.55 2.25
CA GLY A 74 -4.47 -6.23 1.91
C GLY A 74 -4.92 -5.71 0.53
N VAL A 75 -5.12 -6.61 -0.45
CA VAL A 75 -5.63 -6.23 -1.78
C VAL A 75 -7.12 -5.93 -1.72
N VAL A 76 -7.88 -6.70 -0.94
CA VAL A 76 -9.31 -6.43 -0.70
C VAL A 76 -9.50 -5.05 -0.04
N ALA A 77 -8.70 -4.74 0.99
CA ALA A 77 -8.72 -3.45 1.66
C ALA A 77 -8.37 -2.31 0.71
N ALA A 78 -7.27 -2.44 -0.05
CA ALA A 78 -6.86 -1.42 -1.02
C ALA A 78 -7.91 -1.16 -2.10
N ILE A 79 -8.51 -2.20 -2.68
CA ILE A 79 -9.58 -2.07 -3.68
C ILE A 79 -10.80 -1.38 -3.06
N SER A 80 -11.22 -1.80 -1.85
CA SER A 80 -12.37 -1.19 -1.17
C SER A 80 -12.15 0.29 -0.84
N ALA A 81 -10.93 0.67 -0.44
CA ALA A 81 -10.56 2.05 -0.16
C ALA A 81 -10.55 2.91 -1.44
N ALA A 82 -9.99 2.39 -2.54
CA ALA A 82 -10.00 3.10 -3.82
C ALA A 82 -11.43 3.34 -4.34
N VAL A 83 -12.31 2.34 -4.21
CA VAL A 83 -13.74 2.49 -4.56
C VAL A 83 -14.44 3.49 -3.64
N ALA A 84 -14.10 3.51 -2.34
CA ALA A 84 -14.65 4.49 -1.41
C ALA A 84 -14.30 5.93 -1.79
N MET A 85 -13.07 6.16 -2.24
CA MET A 85 -12.62 7.46 -2.73
C MET A 85 -13.36 7.88 -4.01
N MET A 86 -13.58 6.95 -4.96
CA MET A 86 -14.34 7.24 -6.18
C MET A 86 -15.83 7.51 -5.92
N MET A 87 -16.44 6.82 -4.94
CA MET A 87 -17.87 6.93 -4.64
C MET A 87 -18.24 8.15 -3.78
N GLY A 88 -17.27 8.95 -3.34
CA GLY A 88 -17.52 10.26 -2.73
C GLY A 88 -18.41 10.21 -1.49
N GLY A 89 -18.28 9.17 -0.66
CA GLY A 89 -18.97 9.07 0.63
C GLY A 89 -20.39 8.48 0.60
N LYS A 90 -20.87 7.97 -0.53
CA LYS A 90 -22.14 7.23 -0.59
C LYS A 90 -21.99 5.84 0.01
N PRO A 91 -22.97 5.31 0.78
CA PRO A 91 -22.89 3.97 1.33
C PRO A 91 -22.95 2.94 0.20
N PHE A 92 -21.90 2.15 0.04
CA PHE A 92 -21.81 1.08 -0.95
C PHE A 92 -21.42 -0.23 -0.26
N LYS A 93 -21.81 -1.36 -0.86
CA LYS A 93 -21.40 -2.70 -0.44
C LYS A 93 -20.71 -3.37 -1.61
N VAL A 94 -19.50 -3.88 -1.37
CA VAL A 94 -18.77 -4.67 -2.38
C VAL A 94 -19.43 -6.05 -2.49
N LYS A 95 -19.98 -6.37 -3.67
CA LYS A 95 -20.72 -7.61 -3.91
C LYS A 95 -19.80 -8.82 -4.16
N SER A 96 -18.69 -8.62 -4.86
CA SER A 96 -17.70 -9.64 -5.14
C SER A 96 -16.37 -9.03 -5.58
N ILE A 97 -15.26 -9.58 -5.13
CA ILE A 97 -13.92 -9.28 -5.65
C ILE A 97 -13.37 -10.59 -6.22
N ARG A 98 -13.06 -10.58 -7.52
CA ARG A 98 -12.52 -11.75 -8.23
C ARG A 98 -11.29 -11.31 -9.01
N ARG A 99 -10.28 -12.17 -9.07
CA ARG A 99 -9.19 -11.97 -10.03
C ARG A 99 -9.76 -12.13 -11.44
N GLN A 100 -9.36 -11.26 -12.35
CA GLN A 100 -9.71 -11.41 -13.74
C GLN A 100 -9.18 -12.76 -14.24
N LYS A 101 -10.03 -13.56 -14.90
CA LYS A 101 -9.63 -14.85 -15.47
C LYS A 101 -8.43 -14.64 -16.40
N SER A 102 -7.39 -15.44 -16.21
CA SER A 102 -6.22 -15.49 -17.09
C SER A 102 -6.71 -15.77 -18.52
N GLY A 103 -6.63 -14.77 -19.41
CA GLY A 103 -7.13 -14.86 -20.78
C GLY A 103 -8.00 -13.67 -21.21
N ARG A 104 -8.58 -12.90 -20.29
CA ARG A 104 -9.15 -11.59 -20.64
C ARG A 104 -8.02 -10.55 -20.72
N ARG A 105 -8.05 -9.67 -21.72
CA ARG A 105 -7.09 -8.54 -21.77
C ARG A 105 -7.51 -7.49 -20.73
N PRO A 106 -6.58 -6.94 -19.94
CA PRO A 106 -6.90 -5.89 -18.99
C PRO A 106 -7.35 -4.63 -19.75
N ALA A 107 -8.25 -3.85 -19.15
CA ALA A 107 -8.83 -2.65 -19.78
C ALA A 107 -7.75 -1.68 -20.28
N TRP A 108 -6.62 -1.58 -19.55
CA TRP A 108 -5.51 -0.73 -19.93
C TRP A 108 -4.75 -1.23 -21.18
N SER A 109 -4.55 -2.54 -21.31
CA SER A 109 -3.94 -3.13 -22.51
C SER A 109 -4.83 -2.94 -23.73
N THR A 110 -6.14 -3.07 -23.57
CA THR A 110 -7.11 -2.78 -24.63
C THR A 110 -7.10 -1.30 -25.02
N ALA A 111 -7.11 -0.39 -24.04
CA ALA A 111 -7.10 1.06 -24.28
C ALA A 111 -5.87 1.49 -25.09
N GLY A 112 -4.68 1.05 -24.68
CA GLY A 112 -3.45 1.40 -25.38
C GLY A 112 -3.40 0.91 -26.83
N ILE A 113 -3.97 -0.26 -27.13
CA ILE A 113 -4.08 -0.75 -28.51
C ILE A 113 -5.03 0.13 -29.31
N ILE A 114 -6.22 0.43 -28.77
CA ILE A 114 -7.21 1.28 -29.43
C ILE A 114 -6.61 2.67 -29.74
N GLU A 115 -5.85 3.23 -28.81
CA GLU A 115 -5.19 4.53 -28.98
C GLU A 115 -4.06 4.47 -30.01
N ASN A 116 -3.23 3.42 -30.00
CA ASN A 116 -2.11 3.27 -30.94
C ASN A 116 -2.53 2.84 -32.34
N THR A 117 -3.70 2.20 -32.52
CA THR A 117 -4.18 1.71 -33.81
C THR A 117 -5.34 2.54 -34.37
N ARG A 118 -5.63 3.71 -33.80
CA ARG A 118 -6.62 4.62 -34.38
C ARG A 118 -6.05 5.24 -35.66
N PRO A 119 -6.79 5.19 -36.78
CA PRO A 119 -6.37 5.87 -38.00
C PRO A 119 -6.36 7.39 -37.76
N PHE A 120 -5.43 8.07 -38.44
CA PHE A 120 -5.31 9.53 -38.46
C PHE A 120 -6.37 10.18 -39.35
#